data_AF-A0AAU8S6Q2-F1
#
_entry.id   AF-A0AAU8S6Q2-F1
#
_cell.length_a   1.000
_cell.length_b   1.000
_cell.length_c   1.000
_cell.angle_alpha   90.00
_cell.angle_beta   90.00
_cell.angle_gamma   90.00
#
_symmetry.space_group_name_H-M   'P 1'
#
loop_
_entity.id
_entity.type
_entity.pdbx_description
1 polymer ?
#
loop_
_entity_poly.entity_id
_entity_poly.type
_entity_poly.pdbx_seq_one_letter_code
_entity_poly.pdbx_strand_id
1 'polypeptide(L)'
;MTHTIDITETIHNTCRSVLGIPDLQSDEDFFERGVSSLTIVELQIQIEQLVQRQVPTSKLMAAPTVQGWSQVYREAAAAAS
;
A
#
# COMPACT_ATOMS: atom_id res chain seq x y z
N MET A 1 -18.68 -12.41 -11.50
CA MET A 1 -17.74 -13.04 -10.54
C MET A 1 -17.09 -11.90 -9.78
N THR A 2 -17.55 -11.60 -8.56
CA THR A 2 -16.94 -10.53 -7.76
C THR A 2 -15.62 -11.07 -7.25
N HIS A 3 -14.51 -10.70 -7.90
CA HIS A 3 -13.19 -11.01 -7.38
C HIS A 3 -12.96 -10.06 -6.22
N THR A 4 -13.07 -10.56 -4.99
CA THR A 4 -12.68 -9.78 -3.81
C THR A 4 -11.18 -9.58 -3.88
N ILE A 5 -10.75 -8.34 -4.10
CA ILE A 5 -9.33 -7.99 -4.12
C ILE A 5 -8.78 -8.13 -2.69
N ASP A 6 -7.68 -8.87 -2.55
CA ASP A 6 -6.90 -8.88 -1.31
C ASP A 6 -6.01 -7.63 -1.28
N ILE A 7 -6.30 -6.73 -0.33
CA ILE A 7 -5.59 -5.45 -0.18
C ILE A 7 -4.10 -5.68 0.12
N THR A 8 -3.78 -6.65 0.96
CA THR A 8 -2.39 -6.90 1.38
C THR A 8 -1.58 -7.48 0.23
N GLU A 9 -2.15 -8.44 -0.51
CA GLU A 9 -1.51 -8.99 -1.70
C GLU A 9 -1.31 -7.92 -2.79
N THR A 10 -2.30 -7.05 -2.98
CA THR A 10 -2.22 -5.93 -3.93
C THR A 10 -1.04 -5.02 -3.61
N ILE A 11 -0.90 -4.59 -2.35
CA ILE A 11 0.19 -3.71 -1.92
C ILE A 11 1.54 -4.42 -2.11
N HIS A 12 1.66 -5.69 -1.70
CA HIS A 12 2.88 -6.48 -1.90
C HIS A 12 3.30 -6.54 -3.36
N ASN A 13 2.36 -6.85 -4.25
CA ASN A 13 2.64 -6.98 -5.69
C ASN A 13 3.03 -5.64 -6.30
N THR A 14 2.36 -4.54 -5.92
CA THR A 14 2.72 -3.20 -6.37
C THR A 14 4.09 -2.78 -5.86
N CYS A 15 4.39 -3.01 -4.58
CA CYS A 15 5.72 -2.75 -4.01
C CYS A 15 6.81 -3.54 -4.75
N ARG A 16 6.61 -4.84 -5.00
CA ARG A 16 7.56 -5.65 -5.78
C ARG A 16 7.77 -5.12 -7.19
N SER A 17 6.69 -4.71 -7.86
CA SER A 17 6.76 -4.21 -9.24
C SER A 17 7.47 -2.86 -9.34
N VAL A 18 7.24 -1.95 -8.38
CA VAL A 18 7.78 -0.58 -8.42
C VAL A 18 9.18 -0.52 -7.81
N LEU A 19 9.42 -1.25 -6.72
CA LEU A 19 10.70 -1.22 -6.01
C LEU A 19 11.73 -2.20 -6.58
N GLY A 20 11.28 -3.23 -7.32
CA GLY A 20 12.16 -4.30 -7.80
C GLY A 20 12.71 -5.18 -6.67
N ILE A 21 12.07 -5.16 -5.49
CA ILE A 21 12.48 -5.91 -4.29
C ILE A 21 11.53 -7.09 -4.08
N PRO A 22 11.96 -8.34 -4.35
CA PRO A 22 11.08 -9.50 -4.23
C PRO A 22 10.73 -9.86 -2.76
N ASP A 23 11.63 -9.57 -1.82
CA ASP A 23 11.60 -10.08 -0.43
C ASP A 23 11.19 -9.04 0.62
N LEU A 24 10.43 -8.00 0.22
CA LEU A 24 9.92 -6.99 1.14
C LEU A 24 9.03 -7.63 2.22
N GLN A 25 9.40 -7.49 3.49
CA GLN A 25 8.60 -7.98 4.61
C GLN A 25 7.42 -7.03 4.88
N SER A 26 6.35 -7.56 5.50
CA SER A 26 5.13 -6.78 5.66
C SER A 26 5.27 -5.62 6.67
N ASP A 27 6.14 -5.78 7.65
CA ASP A 27 6.44 -4.85 8.73
C ASP A 27 7.66 -3.96 8.44
N GLU A 28 8.32 -4.15 7.28
CA GLU A 28 9.48 -3.37 6.88
C GLU A 28 9.09 -1.96 6.43
N ASP A 29 9.81 -0.96 6.93
CA ASP A 29 9.61 0.45 6.57
C ASP A 29 10.16 0.72 5.17
N PHE A 30 9.34 1.33 4.30
CA PHE A 30 9.74 1.64 2.94
C PHE A 30 10.95 2.58 2.89
N PHE A 31 11.04 3.57 3.79
CA PHE A 31 12.14 4.52 3.83
C PHE A 31 13.44 3.87 4.29
N GLU A 32 13.39 2.87 5.19
CA GLU A 32 14.57 2.08 5.57
C GLU A 32 15.14 1.29 4.38
N ARG A 33 14.31 0.98 3.38
CA ARG A 33 14.72 0.38 2.11
C ARG A 33 15.18 1.39 1.06
N GLY A 34 15.33 2.65 1.43
CA GLY A 34 15.78 3.72 0.54
C GLY A 34 14.71 4.17 -0.45
N VAL A 35 13.43 3.86 -0.21
CA VAL A 35 12.34 4.31 -1.06
C VAL A 35 12.18 5.82 -0.93
N SER A 36 12.20 6.51 -2.07
CA SER A 36 12.06 7.97 -2.11
C SER A 36 10.60 8.40 -1.93
N SER A 37 10.37 9.64 -1.49
CA SER A 37 9.01 10.20 -1.39
C SER A 37 8.26 10.20 -2.72
N LEU A 38 8.95 10.38 -3.86
CA LEU A 38 8.33 10.31 -5.18
C LEU A 38 7.82 8.89 -5.48
N THR A 39 8.65 7.89 -5.21
CA THR A 39 8.31 6.48 -5.37
C THR A 39 7.14 6.07 -4.45
N ILE A 40 7.09 6.61 -3.22
CA ILE A 40 5.95 6.43 -2.31
C ILE A 40 4.65 6.96 -2.92
N VAL A 41 4.67 8.14 -3.53
CA VAL A 41 3.50 8.72 -4.17
C VAL A 41 3.06 7.87 -5.37
N GLU A 42 4.00 7.38 -6.17
CA GLU A 42 3.71 6.46 -7.28
C GLU A 42 3.08 5.14 -6.80
N LEU A 43 3.63 4.55 -5.73
CA LEU A 43 3.07 3.36 -5.06
C LEU A 43 1.63 3.61 -4.62
N GLN A 44 1.39 4.73 -3.91
CA GLN A 44 0.06 5.11 -3.46
C GLN A 44 -0.91 5.18 -4.65
N ILE A 45 -0.58 5.94 -5.70
CA ILE A 45 -1.46 6.11 -6.87
C ILE A 45 -1.82 4.77 -7.50
N GLN A 46 -0.84 3.87 -7.68
CA GLN A 46 -1.10 2.56 -8.29
C GLN A 46 -1.98 1.67 -7.39
N ILE A 47 -1.73 1.66 -6.08
CA ILE A 47 -2.53 0.88 -5.14
C ILE A 47 -3.97 1.41 -5.13
N GLU A 48 -4.17 2.72 -5.04
CA GLU A 48 -5.50 3.35 -5.03
C GLU A 48 -6.31 3.02 -6.29
N GLN A 49 -5.64 2.93 -7.45
CA GLN A 49 -6.26 2.49 -8.71
C GLN A 49 -6.68 1.02 -8.67
N LEU A 50 -5.93 0.14 -8.01
CA LEU A 50 -6.28 -1.27 -7.91
C LEU A 50 -7.38 -1.51 -6.88
N VAL A 51 -7.26 -0.92 -5.69
CA VAL A 51 -8.23 -1.08 -4.59
C VAL A 51 -9.48 -0.20 -4.74
N GLN A 52 -9.51 0.68 -5.76
CA GLN A 52 -10.59 1.63 -6.04
C GLN A 52 -10.95 2.49 -4.82
N ARG A 53 -9.92 2.95 -4.11
CA ARG A 53 -10.04 3.67 -2.84
C ARG A 53 -8.93 4.69 -2.71
N GLN A 54 -9.26 5.91 -2.32
CA GLN A 54 -8.28 6.90 -1.89
C GLN A 54 -8.20 6.97 -0.37
N VAL A 55 -6.99 7.19 0.13
CA VAL A 55 -6.76 7.43 1.56
C VAL A 55 -5.82 8.63 1.74
N PRO A 56 -5.93 9.39 2.85
CA PRO A 56 -5.02 10.51 3.07
C PRO A 56 -3.58 10.04 3.15
N THR A 57 -2.68 10.65 2.37
CA THR A 57 -1.24 10.36 2.41
C THR A 57 -0.68 10.47 3.83
N SER A 58 -1.17 11.42 4.64
CA SER A 58 -0.76 11.55 6.05
C SER A 58 -1.03 10.29 6.88
N LYS A 59 -2.10 9.54 6.61
CA LYS A 59 -2.37 8.26 7.28
C LYS A 59 -1.41 7.16 6.83
N LEU A 60 -1.09 7.12 5.54
CA LEU A 60 -0.12 6.18 4.98
C LEU A 60 1.29 6.43 5.51
N MET A 61 1.67 7.70 5.64
CA MET A 61 2.98 8.11 6.17
C MET A 61 3.14 7.87 7.67
N ALA A 62 2.03 7.78 8.41
CA ALA A 62 2.06 7.41 9.82
C ALA A 62 2.39 5.92 10.05
N ALA A 63 2.28 5.08 9.02
CA ALA A 63 2.58 3.65 9.10
C ALA A 63 3.14 3.14 7.74
N PRO A 64 4.35 3.55 7.33
CA PRO A 64 4.90 3.34 5.98
C PRO A 64 5.46 1.91 5.78
N THR A 65 4.64 0.92 6.11
CA THR A 65 4.92 -0.51 5.90
C THR A 65 3.75 -1.12 5.12
N VAL A 66 3.95 -2.29 4.51
CA VAL A 66 2.86 -2.98 3.79
C VAL A 66 1.70 -3.30 4.75
N GLN A 67 2.00 -3.75 5.95
CA GLN A 67 1.02 -4.05 7.00
C GLN A 67 0.26 -2.78 7.43
N GLY A 68 0.98 -1.67 7.63
CA GLY A 68 0.40 -0.39 7.99
C GLY A 68 -0.54 0.14 6.91
N TRP A 69 -0.09 0.15 5.65
CA TRP A 69 -0.92 0.57 4.51
C TRP A 69 -2.14 -0.33 4.35
N SER A 70 -1.95 -1.65 4.43
CA SER A 70 -3.05 -2.61 4.36
C SER A 70 -4.13 -2.32 5.39
N GLN A 71 -3.72 -1.98 6.61
CA GLN A 71 -4.64 -1.64 7.69
C GLN A 71 -5.40 -0.35 7.39
N VAL A 72 -4.71 0.71 6.94
CA VAL A 72 -5.33 1.99 6.58
C VAL A 72 -6.38 1.81 5.47
N TYR A 73 -6.08 1.02 4.43
CA TYR A 73 -7.03 0.75 3.35
C TYR A 73 -8.22 -0.11 3.81
N ARG A 74 -8.00 -1.09 4.71
CA ARG A 74 -9.09 -1.87 5.29
C ARG A 74 -10.00 -1.03 6.18
N GLU A 75 -9.45 -0.13 6.98
CA GLU A 75 -10.24 0.79 7.81
C GLU A 75 -11.07 1.73 6.95
N ALA A 76 -10.48 2.26 5.87
CA ALA A 76 -11.22 3.04 4.89
C ALA A 76 -12.34 2.20 4.25
N ALA A 77 -12.12 0.90 4.02
CA ALA A 77 -13.11 -0.06 3.55
C ALA A 77 -14.31 -0.21 4.48
N ALA A 78 -14.04 -0.47 5.76
CA ALA A 78 -15.08 -0.62 6.77
C ALA A 78 -15.88 0.67 6.98
N ALA A 79 -15.24 1.84 6.95
CA ALA A 79 -15.92 3.12 7.17
C ALA A 79 -16.91 3.53 6.07
N ALA A 80 -16.83 2.92 4.89
CA ALA A 80 -17.73 3.17 3.76
C ALA A 80 -18.90 2.17 3.67
N SER A 81 -19.01 1.26 4.64
CA SER A 81 -20.02 0.19 4.71
C SER A 81 -21.23 0.58 5.55
#